data_AF-A0A7C9ETE0-F1
#
_entry.id   AF-A0A7C9ETE0-F1
#
_cell.length_a   1.000
_cell.length_b   1.000
_cell.length_c   1.000
_cell.angle_alpha   90.00
_cell.angle_beta   90.00
_cell.angle_gamma   90.00
#
_symmetry.space_group_name_H-M   'P 1'
#
loop_
_entity.id
_entity.type
_entity.pdbx_description
1 polymer ?
#
loop_
_entity_poly.entity_id
_entity_poly.type
_entity_poly.pdbx_seq_one_letter_code
_entity_poly.pdbx_strand_id
1 'polypeptide(L)'
;PPLRKLLIGNDAPLHVIEDVASLLGDAAVPTVILIMGANLLRGLKGSHVPRKIIVGVLIVRYIFLPLLGILIVKGAVRFRLLHNDPLFQFVLLLQFALPPAMSIGTMTQ
;
A
#
# COMPACT_ATOMS: atom_id res chain seq x y z
N PRO A 1 -14.26 -14.14 -18.26
CA PRO A 1 -14.25 -12.68 -18.52
C PRO A 1 -13.47 -12.34 -19.81
N PRO A 2 -14.10 -11.70 -20.81
CA PRO A 2 -13.48 -11.41 -22.11
C PRO A 2 -12.26 -10.49 -22.01
N LEU A 3 -12.25 -9.53 -21.07
CA LEU A 3 -11.11 -8.65 -20.78
C LEU A 3 -9.84 -9.41 -20.37
N ARG A 4 -9.98 -10.50 -19.62
CA ARG A 4 -8.84 -11.33 -19.19
C ARG A 4 -8.17 -12.03 -20.37
N LYS A 5 -8.93 -12.43 -21.40
CA LYS A 5 -8.34 -13.04 -22.62
C LYS A 5 -7.69 -12.03 -23.56
N LEU A 6 -8.04 -10.75 -23.43
CA LEU A 6 -7.55 -9.69 -24.31
C LEU A 6 -6.27 -9.02 -23.77
N LEU A 7 -6.09 -9.04 -22.45
CA LEU A 7 -4.96 -8.41 -21.75
C LEU A 7 -3.94 -9.41 -21.20
N ILE A 8 -4.37 -10.58 -20.72
CA ILE A 8 -3.51 -11.50 -19.94
C ILE A 8 -3.16 -12.74 -20.79
N GLY A 9 -1.88 -12.88 -21.13
CA GLY A 9 -1.30 -14.02 -21.85
C GLY A 9 -0.43 -13.61 -23.04
N ASN A 10 0.63 -14.38 -23.34
CA ASN A 10 1.64 -14.04 -24.36
C ASN A 10 1.08 -13.81 -25.78
N ASP A 11 -0.07 -14.39 -26.11
CA ASP A 11 -0.74 -14.24 -27.42
C ASP A 11 -1.90 -13.21 -27.41
N ALA A 12 -2.01 -12.39 -26.35
CA ALA A 12 -3.09 -11.43 -26.19
C ALA A 12 -2.77 -10.09 -26.91
N PRO A 13 -3.68 -9.51 -27.70
CA PRO A 13 -3.39 -8.34 -28.54
C PRO A 13 -3.08 -7.05 -27.75
N LEU A 14 -3.47 -6.95 -26.47
CA LEU A 14 -3.14 -5.81 -25.60
C LEU A 14 -2.09 -6.15 -24.52
N HIS A 15 -1.33 -7.22 -24.69
CA HIS A 15 -0.25 -7.62 -23.75
C HIS A 15 0.79 -6.50 -23.55
N VAL A 16 1.06 -5.68 -24.56
CA VAL A 16 1.96 -4.50 -24.46
C VAL A 16 1.54 -3.54 -23.34
N ILE A 17 0.23 -3.37 -23.09
CA ILE A 17 -0.25 -2.50 -22.01
C ILE A 17 0.02 -3.13 -20.65
N GLU A 18 -0.18 -4.45 -20.51
CA GLU A 18 0.16 -5.20 -19.30
C GLU A 18 1.66 -5.11 -19.00
N ASP A 19 2.50 -5.34 -20.01
CA ASP A 19 3.97 -5.30 -19.89
C ASP A 19 4.46 -3.90 -19.49
N VAL A 20 3.98 -2.86 -20.15
CA VAL A 20 4.35 -1.48 -19.82
C VAL A 20 3.85 -1.12 -18.42
N ALA A 21 2.63 -1.53 -18.03
CA ALA A 21 2.11 -1.28 -16.69
C ALA A 21 2.92 -2.02 -15.60
N SER A 22 3.32 -3.27 -15.85
CA SER A 22 4.18 -4.03 -14.93
C SER A 22 5.54 -3.37 -14.81
N LEU A 23 6.18 -3.02 -15.93
CA LEU A 23 7.49 -2.37 -15.95
C LEU A 23 7.46 -1.01 -15.23
N LEU A 24 6.40 -0.23 -15.43
CA LEU A 24 6.19 1.02 -14.70
C LEU A 24 5.95 0.78 -13.21
N GLY A 25 5.16 -0.23 -12.85
CA GLY A 25 4.91 -0.60 -11.45
C GLY A 25 6.19 -0.99 -10.70
N ASP A 26 7.01 -1.84 -11.33
CA ASP A 26 8.28 -2.32 -10.80
C ASP A 26 9.29 -1.17 -10.64
N ALA A 27 9.32 -0.23 -11.58
CA ALA A 27 10.18 0.95 -11.50
C ALA A 27 9.64 2.04 -10.54
N ALA A 28 8.32 2.12 -10.34
CA ALA A 28 7.70 3.16 -9.52
C ALA A 28 8.04 3.01 -8.04
N VAL A 29 7.99 1.79 -7.51
CA VAL A 29 8.28 1.52 -6.08
C VAL A 29 9.66 2.05 -5.65
N PRO A 30 10.78 1.69 -6.29
CA PRO A 30 12.10 2.22 -5.92
C PRO A 30 12.24 3.72 -6.23
N THR A 31 11.64 4.21 -7.33
CA THR A 31 11.68 5.65 -7.67
C THR A 31 11.05 6.52 -6.58
N VAL A 32 9.87 6.14 -6.07
CA VAL A 32 9.20 6.89 -5.00
C VAL A 32 10.02 6.85 -3.70
N ILE A 33 10.63 5.71 -3.38
CA ILE A 33 11.52 5.58 -2.21
C ILE A 33 12.75 6.50 -2.36
N LEU A 34 13.34 6.59 -3.55
CA LEU A 34 14.48 7.46 -3.84
C LEU A 34 14.10 8.94 -3.73
N ILE A 35 12.94 9.34 -4.25
CA ILE A 35 12.39 10.70 -4.10
C ILE A 35 12.18 11.04 -2.62
N MET A 36 11.64 10.12 -1.82
CA MET A 36 11.54 10.29 -0.37
C MET A 36 12.92 10.50 0.26
N GLY A 37 13.91 9.67 -0.07
CA GLY A 37 15.28 9.82 0.41
C GLY A 37 15.89 11.19 0.06
N ALA A 38 15.68 11.65 -1.18
CA ALA A 38 16.11 12.96 -1.64
C ALA A 38 15.41 14.12 -0.89
N ASN A 39 14.10 13.99 -0.60
CA ASN A 39 13.37 14.96 0.21
C ASN A 39 13.90 15.00 1.66
N LEU A 40 14.32 13.86 2.19
CA LEU A 40 14.96 13.77 3.51
C LEU A 40 16.38 14.37 3.56
N LEU A 41 17.08 14.55 2.43
CA LEU A 41 18.37 15.26 2.40
C LEU A 41 18.22 16.75 2.71
N ARG A 42 17.19 17.39 2.16
CA ARG A 42 16.83 18.78 2.48
C ARG A 42 16.34 18.89 3.94
N GLY A 43 15.84 17.78 4.49
CA GLY A 43 15.85 17.49 5.91
C GLY A 43 14.54 17.67 6.64
N LEU A 44 14.41 16.92 7.74
CA LEU A 44 13.55 17.20 8.90
C LEU A 44 13.94 18.51 9.63
N LYS A 45 14.84 19.32 9.04
CA LYS A 45 15.54 20.45 9.67
C LYS A 45 14.64 21.66 9.95
N GLY A 46 13.45 21.74 9.35
CA GLY A 46 12.55 22.89 9.47
C GLY A 46 11.48 22.80 10.56
N SER A 47 11.23 21.62 11.15
CA SER A 47 10.21 21.46 12.18
C SER A 47 10.69 20.50 13.25
N HIS A 48 10.86 21.01 14.47
CA HIS A 48 11.06 20.19 15.66
C HIS A 48 9.76 19.44 15.94
N VAL A 49 9.46 18.41 15.14
CA VAL A 49 8.33 17.53 15.41
C VAL A 49 8.62 16.87 16.75
N PRO A 50 7.78 17.08 17.78
CA PRO A 50 8.05 16.54 19.09
C PRO A 50 8.08 15.02 19.01
N ARG A 51 9.09 14.40 19.64
CA ARG A 51 9.27 12.94 19.63
C ARG A 51 8.02 12.17 20.05
N LYS A 52 7.19 12.78 20.91
CA LYS A 52 5.89 12.24 21.34
C LYS A 52 4.93 11.99 20.17
N ILE A 53 4.87 12.89 19.18
CA ILE A 53 4.03 12.73 17.99
C ILE A 53 4.56 11.58 17.12
N ILE A 54 5.87 11.50 16.93
CA ILE A 54 6.50 10.42 16.16
C ILE A 54 6.16 9.05 16.79
N VAL A 55 6.35 8.91 18.09
CA VAL A 55 6.01 7.69 18.82
C VAL A 55 4.51 7.38 18.74
N GLY A 56 3.65 8.39 18.88
CA GLY A 56 2.20 8.23 18.73
C GLY A 56 1.80 7.69 17.36
N VAL A 57 2.37 8.26 16.28
CA VAL A 57 2.12 7.79 14.91
C VAL A 57 2.61 6.36 14.72
N LEU A 58 3.79 6.00 15.24
CA LEU A 58 4.30 4.62 15.19
C LEU A 58 3.34 3.64 15.87
N ILE A 59 2.87 3.98 17.07
CA ILE A 59 1.92 3.14 17.82
C ILE A 59 0.61 2.97 17.05
N VAL A 60 0.02 4.07 16.54
CA VAL A 60 -1.22 4.00 15.77
C VAL A 60 -1.03 3.17 14.51
N ARG A 61 0.06 3.38 13.77
CA ARG A 61 0.33 2.72 12.50
C ARG A 61 0.65 1.24 12.64
N TYR A 62 1.47 0.87 13.62
CA TYR A 62 2.00 -0.49 13.74
C TYR A 62 1.26 -1.36 14.75
N ILE A 63 0.38 -0.79 15.59
CA ILE A 63 -0.39 -1.55 16.58
C ILE A 63 -1.89 -1.39 16.30
N PHE A 64 -2.42 -0.16 16.39
CA PHE A 64 -3.88 0.04 16.30
C PHE A 64 -4.42 -0.27 14.90
N LEU A 65 -3.75 0.18 13.84
CA LEU A 65 -4.16 -0.03 12.46
C LEU A 65 -4.22 -1.53 12.06
N PRO A 66 -3.18 -2.36 12.30
CA PRO A 66 -3.26 -3.78 12.01
C PRO A 66 -4.26 -4.53 12.92
N LEU A 67 -4.42 -4.14 14.18
CA LEU A 67 -5.44 -4.73 15.06
C LEU A 67 -6.86 -4.48 14.53
N LEU A 68 -7.15 -3.25 14.09
CA LEU A 68 -8.42 -2.91 13.44
C LEU A 68 -8.58 -3.68 12.12
N GLY A 69 -7.52 -3.80 11.32
CA GLY A 69 -7.52 -4.62 10.10
C GLY A 69 -7.92 -6.07 10.37
N ILE A 70 -7.34 -6.69 11.40
CA ILE A 70 -7.69 -8.05 11.83
C ILE A 70 -9.16 -8.14 12.25
N LEU A 71 -9.64 -7.17 13.03
CA LEU A 71 -11.03 -7.14 13.49
C LEU A 71 -12.00 -7.02 12.31
N ILE A 72 -11.74 -6.11 11.37
CA ILE A 72 -12.57 -5.88 10.18
C ILE A 72 -12.56 -7.13 9.29
N VAL A 73 -11.39 -7.68 8.96
CA VAL A 73 -11.27 -8.84 8.08
C VAL A 73 -11.94 -10.07 8.71
N LYS A 74 -11.64 -10.40 9.98
CA LYS A 74 -12.28 -11.53 10.66
C LYS A 74 -13.79 -11.34 10.84
N GLY A 75 -14.24 -10.11 11.13
CA GLY A 75 -15.65 -9.78 11.20
C GLY A 75 -16.36 -10.02 9.86
N ALA A 76 -15.80 -9.50 8.78
CA ALA A 76 -16.37 -9.64 7.44
C ALA A 76 -16.37 -11.10 6.94
N VAL A 77 -15.38 -11.91 7.33
CA VAL A 77 -15.39 -13.38 7.11
C VAL A 77 -16.54 -14.04 7.88
N ARG A 78 -16.74 -13.69 9.15
CA ARG A 78 -17.83 -14.24 9.98
C ARG A 78 -19.21 -13.90 9.43
N PHE A 79 -19.39 -12.70 8.88
CA PHE A 79 -20.63 -12.27 8.23
C PHE A 79 -20.78 -12.77 6.78
N ARG A 80 -19.87 -13.62 6.28
CA ARG A 80 -19.83 -14.13 4.89
C ARG A 80 -19.83 -13.03 3.81
N LEU A 81 -19.33 -11.83 4.14
CA LEU A 81 -19.22 -10.71 3.19
C LEU A 81 -17.99 -10.84 2.30
N LEU A 82 -16.98 -11.60 2.72
CA LEU A 82 -15.74 -11.83 1.98
C LEU A 82 -15.69 -13.25 1.45
N HIS A 83 -15.04 -13.43 0.30
CA HIS A 83 -14.69 -14.75 -0.20
C HIS A 83 -13.75 -15.43 0.80
N ASN A 84 -14.02 -16.71 1.10
CA ASN A 84 -13.20 -17.53 2.00
C ASN A 84 -11.88 -17.99 1.35
N ASP A 85 -11.28 -17.15 0.50
CA ASP A 85 -9.97 -17.41 -0.09
C ASP A 85 -8.87 -16.90 0.88
N PRO A 86 -8.00 -17.78 1.39
CA PRO A 86 -6.90 -17.39 2.27
C PRO A 86 -5.98 -16.32 1.65
N LEU A 87 -5.78 -16.34 0.32
CA LEU A 87 -4.94 -15.37 -0.37
C LEU A 87 -5.58 -13.97 -0.33
N PHE A 88 -6.89 -13.91 -0.54
CA PHE A 88 -7.63 -12.65 -0.50
C PHE A 88 -7.62 -12.05 0.91
N GLN A 89 -7.83 -12.88 1.94
CA GLN A 89 -7.74 -12.43 3.34
C GLN A 89 -6.32 -11.96 3.71
N PHE A 90 -5.30 -12.66 3.22
CA PHE A 90 -3.90 -12.27 3.43
C PHE A 90 -3.60 -10.90 2.82
N VAL A 91 -3.98 -10.66 1.55
CA VAL A 91 -3.79 -9.37 0.88
C VAL A 91 -4.50 -8.24 1.62
N LEU A 92 -5.73 -8.47 2.08
CA LEU A 92 -6.49 -7.50 2.88
C LEU A 92 -5.85 -7.18 4.24
N LEU A 93 -5.19 -8.15 4.88
CA LEU A 93 -4.45 -7.90 6.12
C LEU A 93 -3.12 -7.18 5.84
N LEU A 94 -2.44 -7.54 4.76
CA LEU A 94 -1.16 -6.97 4.37
C LEU A 94 -1.25 -5.45 4.21
N GLN A 95 -2.30 -4.93 3.57
CA GLN A 95 -2.49 -3.48 3.39
C GLN A 95 -2.57 -2.69 4.72
N PHE A 96 -3.02 -3.31 5.82
CA PHE A 96 -3.08 -2.66 7.14
C PHE A 96 -1.74 -2.69 7.89
N ALA A 97 -0.78 -3.50 7.43
CA ALA A 97 0.55 -3.63 8.00
C ALA A 97 1.63 -2.86 7.19
N LEU A 98 1.24 -2.17 6.12
CA LEU A 98 2.17 -1.42 5.27
C LEU A 98 2.70 -0.16 5.99
N PRO A 99 3.94 0.26 5.67
CA PRO A 99 4.53 1.47 6.23
C PRO A 99 3.69 2.73 5.95
N PRO A 100 3.94 3.83 6.68
CA PRO A 100 3.23 5.08 6.48
C PRO A 100 3.25 5.58 5.03
N ALA A 101 2.06 5.88 4.51
CA ALA A 101 1.89 6.35 3.16
C ALA A 101 2.55 7.73 3.01
N MET A 102 3.56 7.79 2.15
CA MET A 102 4.37 8.99 1.90
C MET A 102 3.53 10.17 1.39
N SER A 103 2.38 9.90 0.77
CA SER A 103 1.43 10.90 0.25
C SER A 103 0.56 11.55 1.32
N ILE A 104 0.61 11.12 2.59
CA ILE A 104 -0.13 11.80 3.66
C ILE A 104 0.36 13.25 3.79
N GLY A 105 1.67 13.48 3.73
CA GLY A 105 2.24 14.82 3.85
C GLY A 105 1.90 15.77 2.69
N THR A 106 1.53 15.24 1.52
CA THR A 106 1.04 16.04 0.39
C THR A 106 -0.47 16.25 0.44
N MET A 107 -1.24 15.36 1.07
CA MET A 107 -2.70 15.51 1.23
C MET A 107 -3.08 16.41 2.42
N THR A 108 -2.21 16.51 3.43
CA THR A 108 -2.43 17.36 4.61
C THR A 108 -1.87 18.78 4.46
N GLN A 109 -1.14 19.05 3.37
CA GLN A 109 -0.73 20.40 2.95
C GLN A 109 -1.82 21.01 2.08
#